data_AF-A0AAD2ZU02-F1
#
_entry.id   AF-A0AAD2ZU02-F1
#
_cell.length_a   1.000
_cell.length_b   1.000
_cell.length_c   1.000
_cell.angle_alpha   90.00
_cell.angle_beta   90.00
_cell.angle_gamma   90.00
#
_symmetry.space_group_name_H-M   'P 1'
#
loop_
_entity.id
_entity.type
_entity.pdbx_description
1 polymer ?
#
loop_
_entity_poly.entity_id
_entity_poly.type
_entity_poly.pdbx_seq_one_letter_code
_entity_poly.pdbx_strand_id
1 'polypeptide(L)' 'MSPFLSLFVPVFLFLMLLTIGFSMRERNIGVLMMWVGTLGIFGLTCWKILEKLPT' A
#
# COMPACT_ATOMS: atom_id res chain seq x y z
N MET A 1 0.07 -0.41 -19.53
CA MET A 1 -0.21 0.64 -18.53
C MET A 1 1.00 1.57 -18.49
N SER A 2 0.81 2.89 -18.41
CA SER A 2 1.96 3.80 -18.29
C SER A 2 2.74 3.51 -16.98
N PRO A 3 4.07 3.74 -16.93
CA PRO A 3 4.86 3.53 -15.71
C PRO A 3 4.30 4.30 -14.50
N PHE A 4 3.75 5.49 -14.78
CA PHE A 4 3.01 6.27 -13.80
C PHE A 4 1.79 5.53 -13.26
N LEU A 5 0.90 5.02 -14.13
CA LEU A 5 -0.29 4.29 -13.69
C LEU A 5 0.07 3.00 -12.92
N SER A 6 1.16 2.34 -13.33
CA SER A 6 1.64 1.11 -12.71
C SER A 6 2.06 1.29 -11.24
N LEU A 7 2.54 2.48 -10.87
CA LEU A 7 2.85 2.85 -9.49
C LEU A 7 1.66 3.51 -8.78
N PHE A 8 0.95 4.39 -9.50
CA PHE A 8 -0.15 5.16 -8.93
C PHE A 8 -1.31 4.27 -8.47
N VAL A 9 -1.75 3.32 -9.29
CA VAL A 9 -2.88 2.44 -8.98
C VAL A 9 -2.66 1.64 -7.69
N PRO A 10 -1.56 0.87 -7.51
CA PRO A 10 -1.36 0.11 -6.27
C PRO A 10 -1.19 1.00 -5.04
N VAL A 11 -0.45 2.11 -5.14
CA VAL A 11 -0.32 3.06 -4.01
C VAL A 11 -1.68 3.64 -3.63
N PHE A 12 -2.46 4.08 -4.61
CA PHE A 12 -3.79 4.62 -4.39
C PHE A 12 -4.75 3.60 -3.75
N LEU A 13 -4.70 2.34 -4.18
CA LEU A 13 -5.48 1.25 -3.56
C LEU A 13 -5.11 1.04 -2.09
N PHE A 14 -3.82 1.01 -1.75
CA PHE A 14 -3.40 0.87 -0.36
C PHE A 14 -3.78 2.08 0.49
N LEU A 15 -3.68 3.30 -0.06
CA LEU A 15 -4.14 4.52 0.63
C LEU A 15 -5.66 4.50 0.86
N MET A 16 -6.45 4.03 -0.11
CA MET A 16 -7.89 3.81 0.08
C MET A 16 -8.17 2.74 1.15
N LEU A 17 -7.39 1.67 1.19
CA LEU A 17 -7.54 0.65 2.22
C LEU A 17 -7.24 1.22 3.62
N LEU A 18 -6.26 2.12 3.73
CA LEU A 18 -5.96 2.82 4.99
C LEU A 18 -7.11 3.73 5.42
N THR A 19 -7.74 4.48 4.50
CA THR A 19 -8.90 5.33 4.85
C THR A 19 -10.09 4.49 5.28
N ILE A 20 -10.39 3.40 4.57
CA ILE A 20 -11.46 2.46 4.97
C ILE A 20 -11.14 1.83 6.34
N GLY A 21 -9.90 1.38 6.53
CA GLY A 21 -9.45 0.80 7.80
C GLY A 21 -9.58 1.79 8.96
N PHE A 22 -9.23 3.06 8.73
CA PHE A 22 -9.39 4.13 9.71
C PHE A 22 -10.87 4.43 10.04
N SER A 23 -11.74 4.44 9.04
CA SER A 23 -13.19 4.60 9.26
C SER A 23 -13.79 3.46 10.10
N MET A 24 -13.20 2.26 10.03
CA MET A 24 -13.62 1.08 10.79
C MET A 24 -12.72 0.79 12.01
N ARG A 25 -11.90 1.77 12.46
CA ARG A 25 -10.83 1.56 13.46
C ARG A 25 -11.29 0.98 14.80
N GLU A 26 -12.56 1.15 15.15
CA GLU A 26 -13.13 0.62 16.40
C GLU A 26 -13.28 -0.90 16.37
N ARG A 27 -13.20 -1.51 15.18
CA ARG A 27 -13.24 -2.96 14.99
C ARG A 27 -11.83 -3.45 14.69
N ASN A 28 -11.49 -4.63 15.21
CA ASN A 28 -10.21 -5.30 14.91
C ASN A 28 -9.94 -5.41 13.40
N ILE A 29 -10.99 -5.55 12.58
CA ILE A 29 -10.86 -5.61 11.13
C ILE A 29 -10.37 -4.29 10.52
N GLY A 30 -10.75 -3.14 11.08
CA GLY A 30 -10.27 -1.83 10.63
C GLY A 30 -8.78 -1.65 10.93
N VAL A 31 -8.34 -2.03 12.13
CA VAL A 31 -6.92 -2.04 12.50
C VAL A 31 -6.12 -2.99 11.59
N LEU A 32 -6.64 -4.18 11.29
CA LEU A 32 -6.01 -5.12 10.36
C LEU A 32 -5.90 -4.53 8.95
N MET A 33 -6.96 -3.88 8.44
CA MET A 33 -6.92 -3.19 7.14
C MET A 33 -5.86 -2.08 7.11
N MET A 34 -5.70 -1.34 8.21
CA MET A 34 -4.64 -0.34 8.33
C MET A 34 -3.24 -0.99 8.25
N TRP A 35 -3.01 -2.10 8.96
CA TRP A 35 -1.75 -2.84 8.86
C TRP A 35 -1.47 -3.35 7.45
N VAL A 36 -2.47 -3.92 6.78
CA VAL A 36 -2.33 -4.40 5.39
C VAL A 36 -2.01 -3.25 4.44
N GLY A 37 -2.67 -2.09 4.58
CA GLY A 37 -2.36 -0.92 3.76
C GLY A 37 -0.93 -0.40 3.97
N THR A 38 -0.49 -0.31 5.22
CA THR A 38 0.87 0.13 5.56
C THR A 38 1.93 -0.84 5.05
N LEU A 39 1.75 -2.14 5.28
CA LEU A 39 2.68 -3.17 4.80
C LEU A 39 2.68 -3.26 3.27
N GLY A 40 1.55 -3.02 2.62
CA GLY A 40 1.45 -2.98 1.16
C GLY A 40 2.28 -1.84 0.54
N ILE A 41 2.17 -0.62 1.08
CA ILE A 41 2.98 0.53 0.63
C ILE A 41 4.47 0.28 0.91
N PHE A 42 4.79 -0.26 2.09
CA PHE A 42 6.16 -0.58 2.46
C PHE A 42 6.77 -1.64 1.53
N GLY A 43 6.07 -2.75 1.29
CA GLY A 43 6.51 -3.82 0.39
C GLY A 43 6.70 -3.33 -1.05
N LEU A 44 5.79 -2.49 -1.55
CA LEU A 44 5.93 -1.86 -2.87
C LEU A 44 7.18 -0.97 -2.94
N THR A 45 7.46 -0.24 -1.86
CA THR A 45 8.65 0.61 -1.75
C THR A 45 9.93 -0.21 -1.73
N CYS A 46 9.99 -1.28 -0.92
CA CYS A 46 11.10 -2.22 -0.90
C CYS A 46 11.32 -2.82 -2.30
N TRP A 47 10.27 -3.30 -2.97
CA TRP A 47 10.37 -3.85 -4.32
C TRP A 47 10.98 -2.85 -5.31
N LYS A 48 10.54 -1.58 -5.26
CA LYS A 48 11.09 -0.52 -6.12
C LYS A 48 12.55 -0.18 -5.82
N ILE A 49 12.97 -0.33 -4.57
CA ILE A 49 14.38 -0.19 -4.20
C ILE A 49 15.18 -1.37 -4.76
N LEU A 50 14.67 -2.61 -4.63
CA LEU A 50 15.29 -3.81 -5.18
C LEU A 50 15.44 -3.73 -6.71
N GLU A 51 14.44 -3.23 -7.43
CA GLU A 51 14.52 -3.02 -8.90
C GLU A 51 15.64 -2.04 -9.31
N LYS A 52 16.08 -1.16 -8.40
CA LYS A 52 17.13 -0.18 -8.67
C LYS A 52 18.52 -0.63 -8.21
N LEU A 53 18.62 -1.75 -7.50
CA LEU A 53 19.90 -2.31 -7.11
C LEU A 53 20.55 -2.99 -8.33
N PRO A 54 21.80 -2.64 -8.68
CA PRO A 54 22.55 -3.37 -9.69
C PRO A 54 22.83 -4.79 -9.16
N THR A 55 22.58 -5.81 -9.98
CA THR A 55 22.97 -7.21 -9.74
C THR A 55 24.46 -7.41 -9.90
#